data_AF-A0A2N9MUP7-F1
#
_entry.id   AF-A0A2N9MUP7-F1
#
_cell.length_a   1.000
_cell.length_b   1.000
_cell.length_c   1.000
_cell.angle_alpha   90.00
_cell.angle_beta   90.00
_cell.angle_gamma   90.00
#
_symmetry.space_group_name_H-M   'P 1'
#
loop_
_entity.id
_entity.type
_entity.pdbx_description
1 polymer ?
#
loop_
_entity_poly.entity_id
_entity_poly.type
_entity_poly.pdbx_seq_one_letter_code
_entity_poly.pdbx_strand_id
1 'polypeptide(L)'
;MKALALLLSAASVWGAADDDPIAVLMRVRDRVMAHAERIPNHTCVETIVRDWYDLAAGPPPSSCDALLGRRKKAGVGTLLRLATTDRLRLDVALTETQEIYSWAGAARFEEGGIDRLVPTGAIGTGSFAATLLSIFEARDPKFVYEGETTVESRRVMEYSFNVSEEQSHYQVKAGGAWLITGYTGTLLADPVTADLVRLSVRTEELPKATNACEIDTTLNYGMLRIGSEEYLLPTLTRERFINQTGSEAENAITFAACREFRGESVVSFGGNVGTAEGKSRAAIAPVPPWDLPAGLPVMVELTSTIQVDQAAAGDRIRGRLAAPIRDARKEKILAPEGAALEGRLMRVETRYGHPNDVSIALRWETLEVDGVKAPFTIVPDWQTRAQTIRRPGELPQRPMVFELPRPGEGRYATLHFSSEHVVVNSGVRSPWFTSKP
;
A
#
# COMPACT_ATOMS: atom_id res chain seq x y z
N MET A 1 7.62 -81.25 -8.17
CA MET A 1 8.02 -80.18 -7.24
C MET A 1 8.29 -78.90 -8.02
N LYS A 2 7.30 -78.02 -8.12
CA LYS A 2 7.48 -76.62 -8.52
C LYS A 2 6.51 -75.81 -7.65
N ALA A 3 7.04 -75.15 -6.63
CA ALA A 3 6.28 -74.30 -5.73
C ALA A 3 6.04 -72.96 -6.41
N LEU A 4 4.77 -72.59 -6.53
CA LEU A 4 4.31 -71.29 -7.03
C LEU A 4 4.26 -70.35 -5.83
N ALA A 5 5.17 -69.38 -5.77
CA ALA A 5 5.15 -68.34 -4.75
C ALA A 5 4.20 -67.21 -5.20
N LEU A 6 3.02 -67.13 -4.59
CA LEU A 6 2.17 -65.96 -4.66
C LEU A 6 2.76 -64.87 -3.76
N LEU A 7 3.27 -63.80 -4.35
CA LEU A 7 3.54 -62.54 -3.66
C LEU A 7 2.20 -61.81 -3.50
N LEU A 8 1.63 -61.84 -2.29
CA LEU A 8 0.58 -60.91 -1.91
C LEU A 8 1.20 -59.52 -1.71
N SER A 9 0.97 -58.64 -2.67
CA SER A 9 1.20 -57.21 -2.54
C SER A 9 0.24 -56.66 -1.48
N ALA A 10 0.74 -56.35 -0.29
CA ALA A 10 0.02 -55.54 0.67
C ALA A 10 -0.07 -54.11 0.11
N ALA A 11 -1.19 -53.79 -0.53
CA ALA A 11 -1.56 -52.41 -0.78
C ALA A 11 -1.90 -51.78 0.57
N SER A 12 -0.93 -51.08 1.16
CA SER A 12 -1.17 -50.17 2.27
C SER A 12 -2.02 -49.02 1.75
N VAL A 13 -3.34 -49.16 1.90
CA VAL A 13 -4.28 -48.04 1.84
C VAL A 13 -3.91 -47.13 3.01
N TRP A 14 -3.18 -46.05 2.76
CA TRP A 14 -3.20 -44.91 3.65
C TRP A 14 -4.63 -44.40 3.64
N GLY A 15 -5.42 -44.80 4.65
CA GLY A 15 -6.64 -44.09 4.98
C GLY A 15 -6.25 -42.65 5.25
N ALA A 16 -6.84 -41.71 4.51
CA ALA A 16 -6.85 -40.32 4.93
C ALA A 16 -7.37 -40.33 6.37
N ALA A 17 -6.56 -39.87 7.32
CA ALA A 17 -7.10 -39.53 8.62
C ALA A 17 -8.16 -38.46 8.35
N ASP A 18 -9.40 -38.74 8.73
CA ASP A 18 -10.46 -37.74 8.80
C ASP A 18 -10.01 -36.75 9.88
N ASP A 19 -9.30 -35.69 9.48
CA ASP A 19 -8.87 -34.65 10.39
C ASP A 19 -10.12 -34.00 10.98
N ASP A 20 -10.25 -33.99 12.32
CA ASP A 20 -11.38 -33.35 12.99
C ASP A 20 -11.41 -31.85 12.64
N PRO A 21 -12.45 -31.35 11.94
CA PRO A 21 -12.53 -29.95 11.52
C PRO A 21 -12.41 -28.98 12.68
N ILE A 22 -12.93 -29.33 13.86
CA ILE A 22 -12.88 -28.47 15.05
C ILE A 22 -11.45 -28.40 15.56
N ALA A 23 -10.77 -29.54 15.67
CA ALA A 23 -9.39 -29.60 16.11
C ALA A 23 -8.44 -28.85 15.15
N VAL A 24 -8.65 -28.93 13.84
CA VAL A 24 -7.88 -28.18 12.84
C VAL A 24 -8.08 -26.67 13.02
N LEU A 25 -9.32 -26.21 13.11
CA LEU A 25 -9.63 -24.79 13.28
C LEU A 25 -9.05 -24.22 14.59
N MET A 26 -9.10 -25.00 15.68
CA MET A 26 -8.46 -24.60 16.94
C MET A 26 -6.95 -24.43 16.79
N ARG A 27 -6.25 -25.36 16.12
CA ARG A 27 -4.81 -25.23 15.86
C ARG A 27 -4.49 -24.01 15.00
N VAL A 28 -5.32 -23.71 13.99
CA VAL A 28 -5.16 -22.52 13.14
C VAL A 28 -5.26 -21.26 13.99
N ARG A 29 -6.30 -21.16 14.83
CA ARG A 29 -6.49 -20.03 15.75
C ARG A 29 -5.28 -19.85 16.67
N ASP A 30 -4.87 -20.92 17.35
CA ASP A 30 -3.75 -20.87 18.31
C ASP A 30 -2.45 -20.41 17.62
N ARG A 31 -2.21 -20.89 16.40
CA ARG A 31 -1.06 -20.48 15.58
C ARG A 31 -1.12 -19.01 15.18
N VAL A 32 -2.28 -18.53 14.72
CA VAL A 32 -2.50 -17.12 14.37
C VAL A 32 -2.24 -16.23 15.59
N MET A 33 -2.83 -16.55 16.74
CA MET A 33 -2.66 -15.75 17.96
C MET A 33 -1.21 -15.77 18.47
N ALA A 34 -0.52 -16.92 18.41
CA ALA A 34 0.89 -17.02 18.78
C ALA A 34 1.85 -16.24 17.84
N HIS A 35 1.45 -16.00 16.58
CA HIS A 35 2.17 -15.10 15.70
C HIS A 35 1.85 -13.63 16.00
N ALA A 36 0.58 -13.32 16.29
CA ALA A 36 0.11 -11.98 16.64
C ALA A 36 0.90 -11.34 17.78
N GLU A 37 1.23 -12.10 18.83
CA GLU A 37 1.99 -11.60 19.98
C GLU A 37 3.42 -11.14 19.61
N ARG A 38 3.97 -11.59 18.49
CA ARG A 38 5.35 -11.30 18.05
C ARG A 38 5.43 -10.31 16.88
N ILE A 39 4.35 -10.18 16.10
CA ILE A 39 4.28 -9.29 14.93
C ILE A 39 4.52 -7.80 15.26
N PRO A 40 4.03 -7.23 16.38
CA PRO A 40 4.17 -5.80 16.67
C PRO A 40 5.61 -5.26 16.73
N ASN A 41 6.61 -6.13 16.79
CA ASN A 41 8.02 -5.74 16.75
C ASN A 41 8.58 -5.60 15.33
N HIS A 42 7.73 -5.69 14.29
CA HIS A 42 8.19 -5.70 12.90
C HIS A 42 7.52 -4.63 12.04
N THR A 43 8.28 -4.13 11.07
CA THR A 43 7.83 -3.28 9.97
C THR A 43 8.08 -3.98 8.65
N CYS A 44 7.13 -3.92 7.73
CA CYS A 44 7.28 -4.40 6.36
C CYS A 44 7.08 -3.25 5.36
N VAL A 45 7.66 -3.39 4.17
CA VAL A 45 7.34 -2.53 3.03
C VAL A 45 6.11 -3.11 2.34
N GLU A 46 5.02 -2.36 2.34
CA GLU A 46 3.79 -2.66 1.63
C GLU A 46 3.80 -1.96 0.27
N THR A 47 3.64 -2.73 -0.81
CA THR A 47 3.44 -2.19 -2.16
C THR A 47 2.01 -2.45 -2.60
N ILE A 48 1.28 -1.38 -2.88
CA ILE A 48 -0.11 -1.38 -3.34
C ILE A 48 -0.12 -0.94 -4.80
N VAL A 49 -0.57 -1.79 -5.70
CA VAL A 49 -0.95 -1.41 -7.07
C VAL A 49 -2.45 -1.22 -7.09
N ARG A 50 -2.91 -0.03 -7.47
CA ARG A 50 -4.33 0.30 -7.54
C ARG A 50 -4.74 0.48 -8.98
N ASP A 51 -5.69 -0.33 -9.41
CA ASP A 51 -6.29 -0.26 -10.72
C ASP A 51 -7.73 0.23 -10.61
N TRP A 52 -8.08 1.24 -11.40
CA TRP A 52 -9.45 1.73 -11.53
C TRP A 52 -10.03 1.35 -12.88
N TYR A 53 -11.25 0.83 -12.84
CA TYR A 53 -11.96 0.33 -13.99
C TYR A 53 -13.25 1.12 -14.20
N ASP A 54 -13.42 1.64 -15.42
CA ASP A 54 -14.69 2.19 -15.88
C ASP A 54 -15.56 1.11 -16.50
N LEU A 55 -16.88 1.35 -16.54
CA LEU A 55 -17.77 0.57 -17.40
C LEU A 55 -17.39 0.81 -18.88
N ALA A 56 -17.06 -0.27 -19.59
CA ALA A 56 -16.73 -0.25 -21.01
C ALA A 56 -17.98 0.01 -21.88
N ALA A 57 -19.16 -0.47 -21.46
CA ALA A 57 -20.42 -0.28 -22.18
C ALA A 57 -21.67 -0.51 -21.31
N GLY A 58 -22.76 0.16 -21.70
CA GLY A 58 -24.09 0.03 -21.10
C GLY A 58 -24.36 1.08 -20.00
N PRO A 59 -25.65 1.29 -19.65
CA PRO A 59 -26.00 2.21 -18.59
C PRO A 59 -25.49 1.70 -17.23
N PRO A 60 -25.19 2.60 -16.28
CA PRO A 60 -24.91 2.21 -14.91
C PRO A 60 -26.12 1.42 -14.35
N PRO A 61 -25.88 0.38 -13.55
CA PRO A 61 -26.96 -0.40 -12.95
C PRO A 61 -27.84 0.45 -12.04
N SER A 62 -29.12 0.10 -11.94
CA SER A 62 -30.11 0.85 -11.18
C SER A 62 -30.02 0.63 -9.66
N SER A 63 -29.34 -0.43 -9.20
CA SER A 63 -29.14 -0.76 -7.78
C SER A 63 -27.91 -1.64 -7.56
N CYS A 64 -27.44 -1.70 -6.31
CA CYS A 64 -26.35 -2.59 -5.90
C CYS A 64 -26.72 -4.06 -6.10
N ASP A 65 -27.90 -4.50 -5.69
CA ASP A 65 -28.43 -5.84 -6.02
C ASP A 65 -28.30 -6.20 -7.51
N ALA A 66 -28.71 -5.30 -8.41
CA ALA A 66 -28.66 -5.55 -9.85
C ALA A 66 -27.20 -5.63 -10.36
N LEU A 67 -26.31 -4.79 -9.83
CA LEU A 67 -24.88 -4.80 -10.13
C LEU A 67 -24.20 -6.09 -9.66
N LEU A 68 -24.39 -6.45 -8.39
CA LEU A 68 -23.81 -7.65 -7.76
C LEU A 68 -24.38 -8.92 -8.39
N GLY A 69 -25.67 -8.94 -8.70
CA GLY A 69 -26.32 -10.03 -9.46
C GLY A 69 -25.76 -10.18 -10.87
N ARG A 70 -25.43 -9.07 -11.56
CA ARG A 70 -24.76 -9.11 -12.87
C ARG A 70 -23.38 -9.73 -12.74
N ARG A 71 -22.58 -9.35 -11.72
CA ARG A 71 -21.22 -9.88 -11.47
C ARG A 71 -21.15 -11.39 -11.26
N LYS A 72 -22.19 -12.01 -10.73
CA LYS A 72 -22.26 -13.47 -10.58
C LYS A 72 -22.35 -14.21 -11.92
N LYS A 73 -22.64 -13.52 -13.03
CA LYS A 73 -22.72 -14.10 -14.37
C LYS A 73 -21.33 -14.14 -15.04
N ALA A 74 -21.08 -15.18 -15.83
CA ALA A 74 -19.84 -15.32 -16.59
C ALA A 74 -19.66 -14.15 -17.58
N GLY A 75 -18.40 -13.72 -17.78
CA GLY A 75 -18.03 -12.70 -18.77
C GLY A 75 -18.10 -11.24 -18.29
N VAL A 76 -18.42 -10.96 -17.02
CA VAL A 76 -18.54 -9.56 -16.54
C VAL A 76 -17.22 -8.80 -16.57
N GLY A 77 -16.09 -9.50 -16.41
CA GLY A 77 -14.77 -8.88 -16.56
C GLY A 77 -14.55 -8.20 -17.92
N THR A 78 -15.25 -8.62 -18.98
CA THR A 78 -15.16 -7.96 -20.31
C THR A 78 -15.94 -6.64 -20.40
N LEU A 79 -16.70 -6.28 -19.36
CA LEU A 79 -17.47 -5.04 -19.29
C LEU A 79 -16.71 -3.92 -18.58
N LEU A 80 -15.52 -4.21 -18.05
CA LEU A 80 -14.68 -3.25 -17.36
C LEU A 80 -13.49 -2.89 -18.25
N ARG A 81 -13.20 -1.60 -18.34
CA ARG A 81 -12.03 -1.08 -19.03
C ARG A 81 -11.12 -0.43 -18.00
N LEU A 82 -9.86 -0.88 -17.95
CA LEU A 82 -8.85 -0.24 -17.13
C LEU A 82 -8.70 1.23 -17.56
N ALA A 83 -8.90 2.13 -16.61
CA ALA A 83 -8.92 3.57 -16.81
C ALA A 83 -7.67 4.23 -16.21
N THR A 84 -7.23 3.78 -15.04
CA THR A 84 -6.07 4.33 -14.35
C THR A 84 -5.37 3.25 -13.54
N THR A 85 -4.05 3.32 -13.46
CA THR A 85 -3.23 2.59 -12.48
C THR A 85 -2.36 3.58 -11.71
N ASP A 86 -2.25 3.41 -10.40
CA ASP A 86 -1.18 4.01 -9.61
C ASP A 86 -0.51 2.97 -8.71
N ARG A 87 0.61 3.37 -8.10
CA ARG A 87 1.34 2.52 -7.16
C ARG A 87 1.76 3.31 -5.93
N LEU A 88 1.57 2.69 -4.77
CA LEU A 88 1.99 3.20 -3.47
C LEU A 88 3.02 2.25 -2.87
N ARG A 89 4.02 2.79 -2.17
CA ARG A 89 5.01 2.06 -1.40
C ARG A 89 5.09 2.67 0.01
N LEU A 90 4.55 1.91 0.96
CA LEU A 90 4.38 2.32 2.35
C LEU A 90 5.24 1.43 3.25
N ASP A 91 5.64 1.94 4.41
CA ASP A 91 6.04 1.10 5.52
C ASP A 91 4.80 0.86 6.40
N VAL A 92 4.51 -0.40 6.70
CA VAL A 92 3.39 -0.84 7.54
C VAL A 92 3.91 -1.58 8.76
N ALA A 93 3.23 -1.39 9.89
CA ALA A 93 3.46 -2.16 11.10
C ALA A 93 2.17 -2.33 11.89
N LEU A 94 2.15 -3.34 12.75
CA LEU A 94 1.06 -3.59 13.67
C LEU A 94 1.41 -3.01 15.05
N THR A 95 0.49 -2.26 15.64
CA THR A 95 0.53 -1.86 17.06
C THR A 95 -0.35 -2.82 17.87
N GLU A 96 -0.79 -2.48 19.08
CA GLU A 96 -1.60 -3.42 19.89
C GLU A 96 -2.82 -3.98 19.15
N THR A 97 -3.53 -3.16 18.37
CA THR A 97 -4.74 -3.58 17.64
C THR A 97 -4.89 -2.95 16.25
N GLN A 98 -3.97 -2.08 15.83
CA GLN A 98 -4.12 -1.26 14.64
C GLN A 98 -2.87 -1.27 13.78
N GLU A 99 -3.07 -1.26 12.47
CA GLU A 99 -2.00 -1.05 11.51
C GLU A 99 -1.70 0.44 11.39
N ILE A 100 -0.41 0.78 11.46
CA ILE A 100 0.11 2.12 11.28
C ILE A 100 0.95 2.18 10.02
N TYR A 101 0.95 3.34 9.36
CA TYR A 101 1.52 3.50 8.03
C TYR A 101 2.42 4.74 7.94
N SER A 102 3.41 4.67 7.06
CA SER A 102 4.14 5.84 6.54
C SER A 102 4.56 5.62 5.10
N TRP A 103 5.03 6.66 4.43
CA TRP A 103 5.78 6.47 3.19
C TRP A 103 7.01 5.61 3.44
N ALA A 104 7.34 4.71 2.52
CA ALA A 104 8.45 3.78 2.71
C ALA A 104 9.78 4.48 3.04
N GLY A 105 10.42 4.06 4.13
CA GLY A 105 11.63 4.67 4.65
C GLY A 105 11.43 6.10 5.16
N ALA A 106 10.23 6.52 5.55
CA ALA A 106 10.06 7.74 6.33
C ALA A 106 10.72 7.58 7.71
N ALA A 107 11.08 8.70 8.34
CA ALA A 107 11.70 8.68 9.66
C ALA A 107 10.70 8.32 10.77
N ARG A 108 9.39 8.44 10.53
CA ARG A 108 8.34 8.15 11.50
C ARG A 108 7.06 7.68 10.82
N PHE A 109 6.25 6.97 11.59
CA PHE A 109 4.87 6.66 11.21
C PHE A 109 3.99 7.91 11.26
N GLU A 110 2.99 7.96 10.38
CA GLU A 110 2.05 9.07 10.35
C GLU A 110 1.07 9.00 11.52
N GLU A 111 0.65 10.18 11.99
CA GLU A 111 -0.37 10.30 13.02
C GLU A 111 -1.78 10.31 12.38
N GLY A 112 -2.53 9.23 12.60
CA GLY A 112 -3.92 9.08 12.15
C GLY A 112 -4.13 7.91 11.19
N GLY A 113 -5.33 7.85 10.59
CA GLY A 113 -5.71 6.78 9.67
C GLY A 113 -5.01 6.87 8.32
N ILE A 114 -5.00 5.75 7.58
CA ILE A 114 -4.40 5.65 6.25
C ILE A 114 -5.00 6.66 5.25
N ASP A 115 -6.25 7.09 5.47
CA ASP A 115 -6.95 8.08 4.65
C ASP A 115 -6.39 9.50 4.80
N ARG A 116 -5.51 9.77 5.78
CA ARG A 116 -4.75 11.03 5.83
C ARG A 116 -3.46 10.96 5.02
N LEU A 117 -2.80 9.81 5.02
CA LEU A 117 -1.58 9.56 4.25
C LEU A 117 -1.90 9.41 2.75
N VAL A 118 -2.97 8.70 2.44
CA VAL A 118 -3.48 8.44 1.09
C VAL A 118 -4.92 8.98 1.00
N PRO A 119 -5.09 10.30 0.77
CA PRO A 119 -6.40 10.96 0.87
C PRO A 119 -7.36 10.67 -0.29
N THR A 120 -6.89 10.02 -1.35
CA THR A 120 -7.67 9.81 -2.56
C THR A 120 -7.53 8.38 -3.08
N GLY A 121 -8.58 7.90 -3.74
CA GLY A 121 -8.64 6.57 -4.32
C GLY A 121 -9.06 5.50 -3.30
N ALA A 122 -9.20 4.27 -3.78
CA ALA A 122 -9.51 3.13 -2.94
C ALA A 122 -8.31 2.79 -2.05
N ILE A 123 -8.54 2.66 -0.75
CA ILE A 123 -7.51 2.34 0.25
C ILE A 123 -8.20 1.81 1.51
N GLY A 124 -7.54 0.89 2.20
CA GLY A 124 -8.03 0.27 3.42
C GLY A 124 -6.87 -0.12 4.34
N THR A 125 -7.21 -0.59 5.54
CA THR A 125 -6.28 -1.23 6.47
C THR A 125 -6.76 -2.65 6.75
N GLY A 126 -5.95 -3.43 7.47
CA GLY A 126 -6.26 -4.80 7.87
C GLY A 126 -5.60 -5.86 7.01
N SER A 127 -5.08 -5.46 5.85
CA SER A 127 -4.40 -6.32 4.89
C SER A 127 -3.07 -6.90 5.38
N PHE A 128 -2.44 -6.33 6.41
CA PHE A 128 -1.19 -6.85 6.97
C PHE A 128 -1.43 -7.89 8.07
N ALA A 129 -2.31 -7.58 9.03
CA ALA A 129 -2.65 -8.46 10.14
C ALA A 129 -4.00 -8.16 10.79
N ALA A 130 -4.46 -6.90 10.85
CA ALA A 130 -5.56 -6.53 11.75
C ALA A 130 -6.89 -7.21 11.38
N THR A 131 -7.18 -7.46 10.10
CA THR A 131 -8.38 -8.20 9.70
C THR A 131 -8.35 -9.63 10.23
N LEU A 132 -7.21 -10.33 10.09
CA LEU A 132 -7.07 -11.70 10.56
C LEU A 132 -7.24 -11.78 12.08
N LEU A 133 -6.59 -10.86 12.80
CA LEU A 133 -6.64 -10.84 14.25
C LEU A 133 -8.05 -10.54 14.76
N SER A 134 -8.76 -9.58 14.18
CA SER A 134 -10.13 -9.27 14.60
C SER A 134 -11.10 -10.45 14.45
N ILE A 135 -10.91 -11.31 13.42
CA ILE A 135 -11.72 -12.51 13.20
C ILE A 135 -11.44 -13.61 14.25
N PHE A 136 -10.18 -13.79 14.66
CA PHE A 136 -9.79 -14.85 15.60
C PHE A 136 -9.75 -14.44 17.08
N GLU A 137 -9.60 -13.14 17.37
CA GLU A 137 -9.63 -12.58 18.73
C GLU A 137 -11.06 -12.62 19.28
N ALA A 138 -12.04 -12.19 18.48
CA ALA A 138 -13.44 -12.31 18.81
C ALA A 138 -13.79 -13.80 19.06
N ARG A 139 -14.43 -14.10 20.19
CA ARG A 139 -14.96 -15.45 20.45
C ARG A 139 -16.28 -15.70 19.73
N ASP A 140 -16.76 -14.72 18.98
CA ASP A 140 -18.13 -14.61 18.53
C ASP A 140 -18.41 -15.16 17.12
N PRO A 141 -17.54 -15.03 16.09
CA PRO A 141 -17.86 -15.64 14.80
C PRO A 141 -17.94 -17.14 14.96
N LYS A 142 -19.12 -17.69 14.66
CA LYS A 142 -19.31 -19.13 14.56
C LYS A 142 -18.80 -19.59 13.21
N PHE A 143 -17.83 -20.48 13.26
CA PHE A 143 -17.29 -21.11 12.06
C PHE A 143 -18.09 -22.37 11.72
N VAL A 144 -18.39 -22.55 10.44
CA VAL A 144 -19.07 -23.72 9.89
C VAL A 144 -18.11 -24.42 8.95
N TYR A 145 -17.89 -25.72 9.14
CA TYR A 145 -17.08 -26.52 8.20
C TYR A 145 -17.89 -26.79 6.93
N GLU A 146 -17.35 -26.41 5.78
CA GLU A 146 -18.02 -26.51 4.48
C GLU A 146 -17.56 -27.73 3.67
N GLY A 147 -16.42 -28.32 4.03
CA GLY A 147 -15.85 -29.49 3.37
C GLY A 147 -14.38 -29.34 3.03
N GLU A 148 -13.85 -30.36 2.35
CA GLU A 148 -12.48 -30.33 1.84
C GLU A 148 -12.47 -29.83 0.39
N THR A 149 -11.41 -29.11 0.04
CA THR A 149 -11.12 -28.72 -1.34
C THR A 149 -9.63 -28.82 -1.61
N THR A 150 -9.21 -28.53 -2.84
CA THR A 150 -7.80 -28.53 -3.24
C THR A 150 -7.42 -27.17 -3.81
N VAL A 151 -6.39 -26.56 -3.23
CA VAL A 151 -5.80 -25.31 -3.72
C VAL A 151 -4.33 -25.57 -4.02
N GLU A 152 -3.90 -25.29 -5.26
CA GLU A 152 -2.49 -25.48 -5.68
C GLU A 152 -1.96 -26.89 -5.38
N SER A 153 -2.81 -27.91 -5.59
CA SER A 153 -2.52 -29.33 -5.29
C SER A 153 -2.36 -29.67 -3.79
N ARG A 154 -2.71 -28.75 -2.89
CA ARG A 154 -2.77 -28.97 -1.43
C ARG A 154 -4.22 -29.23 -1.01
N ARG A 155 -4.46 -30.31 -0.26
CA ARG A 155 -5.75 -30.55 0.40
C ARG A 155 -5.93 -29.52 1.51
N VAL A 156 -7.04 -28.82 1.51
CA VAL A 156 -7.39 -27.81 2.52
C VAL A 156 -8.81 -28.02 3.00
N MET A 157 -9.08 -27.63 4.24
CA MET A 157 -10.40 -27.60 4.84
C MET A 157 -10.97 -26.19 4.74
N GLU A 158 -12.20 -26.07 4.25
CA GLU A 158 -12.90 -24.79 4.12
C GLU A 158 -13.86 -24.59 5.28
N TYR A 159 -13.84 -23.39 5.86
CA TYR A 159 -14.79 -22.97 6.88
C TYR A 159 -15.37 -21.62 6.52
N SER A 160 -16.68 -21.46 6.67
CA SER A 160 -17.37 -20.19 6.53
C SER A 160 -17.61 -19.54 7.89
N PHE A 161 -17.77 -18.22 7.91
CA PHE A 161 -18.18 -17.46 9.08
C PHE A 161 -19.01 -16.23 8.67
N ASN A 162 -19.75 -15.70 9.63
CA ASN A 162 -20.51 -14.47 9.49
C ASN A 162 -20.31 -13.61 10.75
N VAL A 163 -20.09 -12.31 10.54
CA VAL A 163 -19.99 -11.30 11.59
C VAL A 163 -21.07 -10.26 11.31
N SER A 164 -22.06 -10.16 12.20
CA SER A 164 -23.13 -9.17 12.05
C SER A 164 -22.60 -7.75 12.30
N GLU A 165 -23.33 -6.74 11.85
CA GLU A 165 -22.97 -5.33 12.08
C GLU A 165 -22.73 -5.04 13.58
N GLU A 166 -23.53 -5.62 14.48
CA GLU A 166 -23.43 -5.38 15.93
C GLU A 166 -22.17 -5.96 16.56
N GLN A 167 -21.61 -7.00 15.96
CA GLN A 167 -20.38 -7.68 16.41
C GLN A 167 -19.14 -7.19 15.64
N SER A 168 -19.34 -6.38 14.61
CA SER A 168 -18.29 -5.97 13.69
C SER A 168 -17.53 -4.75 14.19
N HIS A 169 -16.23 -4.74 13.90
CA HIS A 169 -15.38 -3.55 13.97
C HIS A 169 -14.96 -3.07 12.57
N TYR A 170 -15.53 -3.66 11.52
CA TYR A 170 -15.25 -3.28 10.15
C TYR A 170 -15.87 -1.92 9.86
N GLN A 171 -15.04 -0.92 9.57
CA GLN A 171 -15.47 0.43 9.31
C GLN A 171 -15.30 0.78 7.83
N VAL A 172 -16.33 1.41 7.26
CA VAL A 172 -16.32 1.95 5.90
C VAL A 172 -16.56 3.46 5.94
N LYS A 173 -15.84 4.19 5.08
CA LYS A 173 -15.98 5.64 4.98
C LYS A 173 -17.26 6.01 4.24
N ALA A 174 -18.06 6.91 4.82
CA ALA A 174 -19.31 7.42 4.26
C ALA A 174 -19.26 8.95 4.25
N GLY A 175 -18.69 9.52 3.18
CA GLY A 175 -18.39 10.94 3.10
C GLY A 175 -17.40 11.36 4.20
N GLY A 176 -17.85 12.19 5.15
CA GLY A 176 -17.06 12.65 6.29
C GLY A 176 -17.18 11.79 7.55
N ALA A 177 -17.98 10.72 7.53
CA ALA A 177 -18.23 9.84 8.67
C ALA A 177 -17.70 8.41 8.41
N TRP A 178 -17.71 7.60 9.47
CA TRP A 178 -17.42 6.17 9.41
C TRP A 178 -18.66 5.39 9.83
N LEU A 179 -18.99 4.33 9.09
CA LEU A 179 -20.08 3.40 9.38
C LEU A 179 -19.52 2.03 9.66
N ILE A 180 -20.14 1.29 10.58
CA ILE A 180 -19.84 -0.12 10.80
C ILE A 180 -20.69 -0.95 9.84
N THR A 181 -20.17 -2.08 9.37
CA THR A 181 -20.91 -3.02 8.51
C THR A 181 -20.60 -4.46 8.90
N GLY A 182 -21.58 -5.34 8.76
CA GLY A 182 -21.36 -6.78 8.85
C GLY A 182 -20.55 -7.30 7.66
N TYR A 183 -20.01 -8.50 7.80
CA TYR A 183 -19.32 -9.18 6.73
C TYR A 183 -19.40 -10.70 6.87
N THR A 184 -19.33 -11.38 5.73
CA THR A 184 -19.19 -12.83 5.63
C THR A 184 -17.78 -13.17 5.16
N GLY A 185 -17.34 -14.40 5.42
CA GLY A 185 -16.07 -14.84 4.88
C GLY A 185 -15.87 -16.34 4.90
N THR A 186 -14.78 -16.75 4.26
CA THR A 186 -14.30 -18.13 4.26
C THR A 186 -12.81 -18.17 4.58
N LEU A 187 -12.39 -19.26 5.23
CA LEU A 187 -11.00 -19.55 5.52
C LEU A 187 -10.65 -20.94 4.99
N LEU A 188 -9.49 -21.04 4.36
CA LEU A 188 -8.93 -22.31 3.88
C LEU A 188 -7.72 -22.64 4.75
N ALA A 189 -7.77 -23.78 5.43
CA ALA A 189 -6.71 -24.23 6.34
C ALA A 189 -6.07 -25.52 5.84
N ASP A 190 -4.75 -25.62 5.94
CA ASP A 190 -4.04 -26.88 5.77
C ASP A 190 -4.23 -27.75 7.03
N PRO A 191 -4.86 -28.94 6.94
CA PRO A 191 -5.15 -29.75 8.11
C PRO A 191 -3.88 -30.34 8.75
N VAL A 192 -2.79 -30.49 7.99
CA VAL A 192 -1.52 -31.08 8.45
C VAL A 192 -0.70 -30.05 9.21
N THR A 193 -0.52 -28.85 8.64
CA THR A 193 0.34 -27.82 9.25
C THR A 193 -0.41 -26.83 10.13
N ALA A 194 -1.74 -26.79 10.01
CA ALA A 194 -2.60 -25.74 10.57
C ALA A 194 -2.24 -24.33 10.06
N ASP A 195 -1.60 -24.21 8.90
CA ASP A 195 -1.40 -22.93 8.25
C ASP A 195 -2.72 -22.47 7.62
N LEU A 196 -3.07 -21.20 7.86
CA LEU A 196 -4.06 -20.52 7.04
C LEU A 196 -3.48 -20.35 5.64
N VAL A 197 -4.22 -20.78 4.61
CA VAL A 197 -3.83 -20.69 3.20
C VAL A 197 -4.48 -19.48 2.54
N ARG A 198 -5.76 -19.24 2.84
CA ARG A 198 -6.52 -18.11 2.30
C ARG A 198 -7.58 -17.66 3.29
N LEU A 199 -7.77 -16.35 3.37
CA LEU A 199 -8.91 -15.70 3.99
C LEU A 199 -9.63 -14.88 2.93
N SER A 200 -10.93 -15.05 2.79
CA SER A 200 -11.79 -14.21 1.96
C SER A 200 -12.86 -13.56 2.83
N VAL A 201 -13.05 -12.25 2.66
CA VAL A 201 -14.00 -11.43 3.42
C VAL A 201 -14.82 -10.60 2.43
N ARG A 202 -16.13 -10.54 2.64
CA ARG A 202 -17.05 -9.74 1.85
C ARG A 202 -17.98 -8.98 2.79
N THR A 203 -18.01 -7.66 2.65
CA THR A 203 -18.96 -6.82 3.40
C THR A 203 -20.39 -7.16 3.02
N GLU A 204 -21.34 -6.88 3.90
CA GLU A 204 -22.74 -6.77 3.50
C GLU A 204 -22.93 -5.64 2.48
N GLU A 205 -24.14 -5.53 1.89
CA GLU A 205 -24.44 -4.43 0.98
C GLU A 205 -24.25 -3.09 1.70
N LEU A 206 -23.36 -2.27 1.15
CA LEU A 206 -22.96 -1.03 1.79
C LEU A 206 -24.02 0.07 1.62
N PRO A 207 -24.26 0.90 2.66
CA PRO A 207 -25.19 2.02 2.57
C PRO A 207 -24.80 3.02 1.48
N LYS A 208 -25.80 3.68 0.86
CA LYS A 208 -25.56 4.64 -0.24
C LYS A 208 -24.59 5.76 0.08
N ALA A 209 -24.48 6.16 1.34
CA ALA A 209 -23.55 7.19 1.78
C ALA A 209 -22.06 6.83 1.57
N THR A 210 -21.74 5.55 1.37
CA THR A 210 -20.37 5.06 1.09
C THR A 210 -19.97 5.23 -0.38
N ASN A 211 -20.92 5.43 -1.29
CA ASN A 211 -20.75 5.34 -2.75
C ASN A 211 -20.24 3.97 -3.27
N ALA A 212 -20.17 2.97 -2.40
CA ALA A 212 -19.85 1.59 -2.73
C ALA A 212 -21.09 0.68 -2.53
N CYS A 213 -21.05 -0.49 -3.16
CA CYS A 213 -22.03 -1.56 -3.00
C CYS A 213 -21.48 -2.68 -2.14
N GLU A 214 -20.21 -3.04 -2.32
CA GLU A 214 -19.56 -4.17 -1.65
C GLU A 214 -18.04 -3.98 -1.69
N ILE A 215 -17.35 -4.44 -0.66
CA ILE A 215 -15.90 -4.62 -0.66
C ILE A 215 -15.61 -6.11 -0.51
N ASP A 216 -14.83 -6.67 -1.44
CA ASP A 216 -14.39 -8.06 -1.45
C ASP A 216 -12.87 -8.10 -1.27
N THR A 217 -12.41 -8.75 -0.20
CA THR A 217 -11.00 -8.86 0.15
C THR A 217 -10.59 -10.31 0.21
N THR A 218 -9.53 -10.68 -0.51
CA THR A 218 -8.92 -12.02 -0.47
C THR A 218 -7.45 -11.90 -0.11
N LEU A 219 -7.05 -12.51 1.00
CA LEU A 219 -5.67 -12.57 1.49
C LEU A 219 -5.15 -14.01 1.29
N ASN A 220 -4.07 -14.17 0.53
CA ASN A 220 -3.35 -15.44 0.43
C ASN A 220 -2.18 -15.44 1.39
N TYR A 221 -2.08 -16.46 2.23
CA TYR A 221 -1.07 -16.56 3.26
C TYR A 221 0.07 -17.48 2.84
N GLY A 222 1.25 -17.17 3.35
CA GLY A 222 2.43 -18.00 3.22
C GLY A 222 3.40 -17.73 4.35
N MET A 223 4.33 -18.65 4.55
CA MET A 223 5.40 -18.47 5.52
C MET A 223 6.46 -17.51 4.95
N LEU A 224 6.70 -16.41 5.65
CA LEU A 224 7.76 -15.45 5.34
C LEU A 224 8.79 -15.46 6.46
N ARG A 225 10.07 -15.52 6.10
CA ARG A 225 11.16 -15.43 7.08
C ARG A 225 11.48 -13.98 7.42
N ILE A 226 11.43 -13.64 8.70
CA ILE A 226 11.83 -12.36 9.25
C ILE A 226 12.88 -12.61 10.33
N GLY A 227 14.12 -12.16 10.09
CA GLY A 227 15.25 -12.52 10.94
C GLY A 227 15.51 -14.03 10.94
N SER A 228 15.48 -14.65 12.12
CA SER A 228 15.65 -16.10 12.31
C SER A 228 14.33 -16.88 12.40
N GLU A 229 13.18 -16.20 12.36
CA GLU A 229 11.87 -16.82 12.56
C GLU A 229 11.02 -16.81 11.28
N GLU A 230 10.07 -17.73 11.20
CA GLU A 230 9.07 -17.76 10.13
C GLU A 230 7.72 -17.28 10.67
N TYR A 231 7.08 -16.40 9.91
CA TYR A 231 5.78 -15.80 10.21
C TYR A 231 4.79 -16.14 9.12
N LEU A 232 3.57 -16.52 9.52
CA LEU A 232 2.46 -16.63 8.60
C LEU A 232 1.92 -15.23 8.30
N LEU A 233 2.19 -14.73 7.10
CA LEU A 233 1.78 -13.40 6.67
C LEU A 233 1.09 -13.44 5.30
N PRO A 234 0.25 -12.45 4.98
CA PRO A 234 -0.27 -12.28 3.63
C PRO A 234 0.89 -12.11 2.63
N THR A 235 0.88 -12.92 1.57
CA THR A 235 1.83 -12.84 0.45
C THR A 235 1.26 -12.02 -0.71
N LEU A 236 -0.06 -12.10 -0.88
CA LEU A 236 -0.82 -11.29 -1.83
C LEU A 236 -2.21 -11.06 -1.27
N THR A 237 -2.59 -9.80 -1.12
CA THR A 237 -3.97 -9.39 -0.85
C THR A 237 -4.56 -8.75 -2.10
N ARG A 238 -5.79 -9.12 -2.44
CA ARG A 238 -6.62 -8.43 -3.44
C ARG A 238 -7.84 -7.85 -2.76
N GLU A 239 -8.03 -6.54 -2.86
CA GLU A 239 -9.22 -5.84 -2.38
C GLU A 239 -9.96 -5.26 -3.58
N ARG A 240 -11.26 -5.52 -3.70
CA ARG A 240 -12.10 -5.00 -4.78
C ARG A 240 -13.20 -4.15 -4.20
N PHE A 241 -13.28 -2.92 -4.69
CA PHE A 241 -14.27 -1.93 -4.30
C PHE A 241 -15.25 -1.79 -5.45
N ILE A 242 -16.49 -2.24 -5.22
CA ILE A 242 -17.54 -2.18 -6.22
C ILE A 242 -18.35 -0.90 -5.99
N ASN A 243 -18.25 0.07 -6.89
CA ASN A 243 -18.96 1.35 -6.73
C ASN A 243 -20.38 1.27 -7.25
N GLN A 244 -21.25 2.17 -6.75
CA GLN A 244 -22.64 2.26 -7.20
C GLN A 244 -22.79 2.64 -8.67
N THR A 245 -21.78 3.30 -9.24
CA THR A 245 -21.73 3.65 -10.67
C THR A 245 -21.41 2.45 -11.55
N GLY A 246 -21.03 1.30 -10.97
CA GLY A 246 -20.51 0.13 -11.67
C GLY A 246 -19.03 0.25 -12.05
N SER A 247 -18.38 1.37 -11.75
CA SER A 247 -16.91 1.43 -11.74
C SER A 247 -16.36 0.57 -10.60
N GLU A 248 -15.12 0.13 -10.74
CA GLU A 248 -14.45 -0.69 -9.74
C GLU A 248 -13.05 -0.15 -9.47
N ALA A 249 -12.57 -0.40 -8.26
CA ALA A 249 -11.15 -0.32 -7.96
C ALA A 249 -10.67 -1.69 -7.46
N GLU A 250 -9.46 -2.09 -7.86
CA GLU A 250 -8.78 -3.24 -7.32
C GLU A 250 -7.43 -2.82 -6.75
N ASN A 251 -7.19 -3.15 -5.48
CA ASN A 251 -5.87 -3.06 -4.87
C ASN A 251 -5.23 -4.45 -4.93
N ALA A 252 -4.02 -4.55 -5.49
CA ALA A 252 -3.14 -5.70 -5.33
C ALA A 252 -1.99 -5.32 -4.39
N ILE A 253 -1.95 -5.95 -3.22
CA ILE A 253 -1.07 -5.60 -2.11
C ILE A 253 -0.07 -6.74 -1.87
N THR A 254 1.20 -6.38 -1.74
CA THR A 254 2.29 -7.31 -1.44
C THR A 254 3.20 -6.75 -0.35
N PHE A 255 3.79 -7.63 0.44
CA PHE A 255 4.66 -7.27 1.55
C PHE A 255 6.07 -7.79 1.30
N ALA A 256 7.07 -6.95 1.56
CA ALA A 256 8.48 -7.27 1.38
C ALA A 256 9.36 -6.56 2.41
N ALA A 257 10.65 -6.91 2.43
CA ALA A 257 11.68 -6.25 3.24
C ALA A 257 11.29 -6.08 4.73
N CYS A 258 10.57 -7.06 5.27
CA CYS A 258 10.17 -7.11 6.67
C CYS A 258 11.39 -7.16 7.60
N ARG A 259 11.39 -6.30 8.62
CA ARG A 259 12.49 -6.15 9.56
C ARG A 259 11.97 -5.81 10.95
N GLU A 260 12.72 -6.18 11.98
CA GLU A 260 12.47 -5.70 13.34
C GLU A 260 12.55 -4.17 13.39
N PHE A 261 11.69 -3.55 14.20
CA PHE A 261 11.74 -2.14 14.52
C PHE A 261 13.12 -1.78 15.11
N ARG A 262 13.89 -0.98 14.38
CA ARG A 262 15.06 -0.29 14.94
C ARG A 262 14.62 1.13 15.26
N GLY A 263 14.93 1.61 16.46
CA GLY A 263 14.43 2.86 17.08
C GLY A 263 14.73 4.18 16.37
N GLU A 264 14.94 4.19 15.04
CA GLU A 264 14.89 5.38 14.21
C GLU A 264 13.45 5.80 13.90
N SER A 265 12.49 4.86 13.93
CA SER A 265 11.05 5.12 13.82
C SER A 265 10.44 5.37 15.19
N VAL A 266 10.49 6.61 15.67
CA VAL A 266 9.81 6.98 16.92
C VAL A 266 8.30 7.01 16.66
N VAL A 267 7.56 6.07 17.25
CA VAL A 267 6.11 6.16 17.35
C VAL A 267 5.78 7.09 18.51
N SER A 268 5.33 8.31 18.21
CA SER A 268 4.87 9.26 19.23
C SER A 268 3.36 9.20 19.31
N PHE A 269 2.82 8.57 20.34
CA PHE A 269 1.39 8.65 20.63
C PHE A 269 1.11 9.89 21.49
N GLY A 270 0.34 10.83 20.95
CA GLY A 270 -0.28 11.88 21.74
C GLY A 270 -1.49 11.33 22.48
N GLY A 271 -1.32 10.76 23.67
CA GLY A 271 -2.44 10.36 24.54
C GLY A 271 -2.07 9.42 25.68
N ASN A 272 -2.29 9.87 26.92
CA ASN A 272 -2.05 9.14 28.18
C ASN A 272 -2.66 7.73 28.19
N VAL A 273 -1.83 6.67 28.18
CA VAL A 273 -2.08 5.42 28.93
C VAL A 273 -0.74 4.78 29.38
N GLY A 274 -0.70 4.41 30.65
CA GLY A 274 0.22 3.52 31.39
C GLY A 274 1.50 3.00 30.74
N THR A 275 2.62 3.32 31.38
CA THR A 275 3.98 2.82 31.17
C THR A 275 4.11 1.29 31.20
N ALA A 276 4.53 0.70 30.08
CA ALA A 276 5.33 -0.53 30.07
C ALA A 276 6.78 -0.16 29.71
N GLU A 277 7.69 -0.36 30.65
CA GLU A 277 9.12 -0.03 30.54
C GLU A 277 9.86 -1.00 29.60
N GLY A 278 9.85 -0.71 28.30
CA GLY A 278 10.87 -1.17 27.37
C GLY A 278 12.00 -0.14 27.30
N LYS A 279 13.26 -0.55 27.51
CA LYS A 279 14.46 0.31 27.45
C LYS A 279 14.58 0.99 26.08
N SER A 280 13.96 2.15 25.94
CA SER A 280 14.05 3.01 24.75
C SER A 280 15.46 3.60 24.67
N ARG A 281 16.20 3.23 23.62
CA ARG A 281 17.44 3.90 23.25
C ARG A 281 17.07 5.34 22.87
N ALA A 282 17.71 6.32 23.52
CA ALA A 282 17.41 7.74 23.41
C ALA A 282 17.02 8.15 21.98
N ALA A 283 15.81 8.69 21.83
CA ALA A 283 15.35 9.28 20.58
C ALA A 283 16.35 10.35 20.13
N ILE A 284 16.90 10.21 18.92
CA ILE A 284 17.76 11.22 18.32
C ILE A 284 16.90 12.47 18.14
N ALA A 285 17.32 13.59 18.74
CA ALA A 285 16.60 14.85 18.61
C ALA A 285 16.48 15.24 17.12
N PRO A 286 15.30 15.71 16.65
CA PRO A 286 15.12 16.10 15.26
C PRO A 286 16.13 17.20 14.87
N VAL A 287 16.82 17.02 13.74
CA VAL A 287 17.66 18.09 13.17
C VAL A 287 16.74 19.23 12.73
N PRO A 288 16.95 20.47 13.20
CA PRO A 288 16.09 21.60 12.83
C PRO A 288 16.15 21.85 11.32
N PRO A 289 15.04 22.31 10.71
CA PRO A 289 14.99 22.62 9.28
C PRO A 289 15.95 23.75 8.93
N TRP A 290 16.39 23.80 7.68
CA TRP A 290 17.16 24.93 7.15
C TRP A 290 16.32 26.22 7.17
N ASP A 291 16.76 27.21 7.94
CA ASP A 291 16.10 28.53 7.99
C ASP A 291 16.58 29.43 6.84
N LEU A 292 15.98 29.21 5.67
CA LEU A 292 16.23 30.04 4.48
C LEU A 292 15.11 31.08 4.32
N PRO A 293 15.41 32.30 3.82
CA PRO A 293 14.39 33.24 3.39
C PRO A 293 13.48 32.59 2.34
N ALA A 294 12.17 32.87 2.39
CA ALA A 294 11.25 32.39 1.36
C ALA A 294 11.43 33.20 0.05
N GLY A 295 11.14 32.57 -1.09
CA GLY A 295 11.18 33.19 -2.42
C GLY A 295 12.55 33.22 -3.09
N LEU A 296 13.57 32.56 -2.54
CA LEU A 296 14.87 32.44 -3.21
C LEU A 296 14.79 31.39 -4.33
N PRO A 297 15.31 31.68 -5.53
CA PRO A 297 15.28 30.74 -6.64
C PRO A 297 16.19 29.54 -6.36
N VAL A 298 15.70 28.35 -6.71
CA VAL A 298 16.39 27.08 -6.54
C VAL A 298 16.26 26.28 -7.84
N MET A 299 17.40 25.88 -8.41
CA MET A 299 17.42 24.96 -9.56
C MET A 299 17.88 23.59 -9.08
N VAL A 300 17.02 22.58 -9.23
CA VAL A 300 17.34 21.21 -8.83
C VAL A 300 17.56 20.35 -10.07
N GLU A 301 18.68 19.65 -10.10
CA GLU A 301 18.98 18.59 -11.08
C GLU A 301 18.70 17.23 -10.46
N LEU A 302 17.79 16.46 -11.06
CA LEU A 302 17.51 15.07 -10.68
C LEU A 302 18.75 14.21 -10.97
N THR A 303 19.21 13.40 -10.01
CA THR A 303 20.38 12.51 -10.20
C THR A 303 19.99 11.03 -10.26
N SER A 304 18.84 10.65 -9.71
CA SER A 304 18.25 9.32 -9.89
C SER A 304 17.52 9.18 -11.24
N THR A 305 17.53 7.99 -11.82
CA THR A 305 16.61 7.64 -12.93
C THR A 305 15.31 7.09 -12.37
N ILE A 306 14.16 7.49 -12.92
CA ILE A 306 12.84 6.98 -12.52
C ILE A 306 12.32 6.07 -13.64
N GLN A 307 12.22 4.77 -13.34
CA GLN A 307 11.58 3.76 -14.18
C GLN A 307 10.09 3.72 -13.81
N VAL A 308 9.22 4.36 -14.60
CA VAL A 308 7.82 4.62 -14.20
C VAL A 308 7.02 3.34 -14.00
N ASP A 309 7.32 2.31 -14.80
CA ASP A 309 6.71 0.99 -14.71
C ASP A 309 6.91 0.31 -13.35
N GLN A 310 7.97 0.66 -12.61
CA GLN A 310 8.35 0.10 -11.30
C GLN A 310 8.27 1.10 -10.14
N ALA A 311 8.25 2.39 -10.45
CA ALA A 311 8.17 3.45 -9.47
C ALA A 311 6.83 3.46 -8.73
N ALA A 312 6.83 3.98 -7.51
CA ALA A 312 5.66 4.15 -6.68
C ALA A 312 5.69 5.51 -5.97
N ALA A 313 4.52 6.05 -5.64
CA ALA A 313 4.44 7.06 -4.59
C ALA A 313 5.01 6.47 -3.29
N GLY A 314 5.89 7.19 -2.62
CA GLY A 314 6.70 6.67 -1.51
C GLY A 314 8.18 6.47 -1.87
N ASP A 315 8.53 6.32 -3.15
CA ASP A 315 9.91 6.08 -3.55
C ASP A 315 10.81 7.28 -3.33
N ARG A 316 12.01 7.06 -2.77
CA ARG A 316 13.01 8.10 -2.62
C ARG A 316 13.66 8.44 -3.96
N ILE A 317 13.83 9.73 -4.21
CA ILE A 317 14.59 10.26 -5.34
C ILE A 317 15.77 11.10 -4.84
N ARG A 318 16.79 11.22 -5.69
CA ARG A 318 17.99 12.00 -5.38
C ARG A 318 18.16 13.11 -6.39
N GLY A 319 18.67 14.25 -5.91
CA GLY A 319 18.95 15.42 -6.71
C GLY A 319 20.15 16.17 -6.18
N ARG A 320 20.50 17.25 -6.87
CA ARG A 320 21.52 18.21 -6.43
C ARG A 320 21.16 19.61 -6.87
N LEU A 321 21.68 20.61 -6.16
CA LEU A 321 21.58 22.00 -6.60
C LEU A 321 22.36 22.17 -7.90
N ALA A 322 21.68 22.61 -8.96
CA ALA A 322 22.28 22.92 -10.27
C ALA A 322 22.93 24.31 -10.31
N ALA A 323 22.65 25.14 -9.30
CA ALA A 323 23.22 26.46 -9.09
C ALA A 323 23.19 26.77 -7.57
N PRO A 324 24.08 27.63 -7.06
CA PRO A 324 24.08 27.97 -5.63
C PRO A 324 22.83 28.77 -5.24
N ILE A 325 22.29 28.52 -4.05
CA ILE A 325 21.25 29.36 -3.44
C ILE A 325 21.93 30.58 -2.84
N ARG A 326 21.52 31.78 -3.26
CA ARG A 326 22.09 33.05 -2.81
C ARG A 326 21.06 33.89 -2.09
N ASP A 327 21.48 34.56 -1.02
CA ASP A 327 20.72 35.67 -0.47
C ASP A 327 20.88 36.88 -1.40
N ALA A 328 19.86 37.17 -2.20
CA ALA A 328 19.88 38.29 -3.14
C ALA A 328 20.11 39.65 -2.46
N ARG A 329 19.84 39.78 -1.16
CA ARG A 329 20.05 41.03 -0.41
C ARG A 329 21.48 41.19 0.12
N LYS A 330 22.21 40.08 0.29
CA LYS A 330 23.54 40.06 0.94
C LYS A 330 24.65 39.45 0.07
N GLU A 331 24.32 38.98 -1.13
CA GLU A 331 25.18 38.20 -2.05
C GLU A 331 25.85 36.95 -1.43
N LYS A 332 25.38 36.55 -0.24
CA LYS A 332 25.92 35.41 0.49
C LYS A 332 25.41 34.10 -0.12
N ILE A 333 26.32 33.15 -0.35
CA ILE A 333 25.96 31.77 -0.68
C ILE A 333 25.40 31.11 0.58
N LEU A 334 24.14 30.68 0.52
CA LEU A 334 23.45 29.98 1.60
C LEU A 334 23.57 28.45 1.43
N ALA A 335 23.58 27.97 0.19
CA ALA A 335 23.86 26.58 -0.15
C ALA A 335 24.66 26.52 -1.46
N PRO A 336 25.76 25.76 -1.53
CA PRO A 336 26.61 25.71 -2.71
C PRO A 336 25.97 24.90 -3.84
N GLU A 337 26.42 25.15 -5.08
CA GLU A 337 26.13 24.25 -6.21
C GLU A 337 26.64 22.84 -5.90
N GLY A 338 25.90 21.83 -6.34
CA GLY A 338 26.22 20.43 -6.10
C GLY A 338 25.77 19.91 -4.73
N ALA A 339 25.27 20.76 -3.82
CA ALA A 339 24.67 20.31 -2.56
C ALA A 339 23.58 19.26 -2.82
N ALA A 340 23.59 18.17 -2.05
CA ALA A 340 22.74 17.02 -2.29
C ALA A 340 21.31 17.27 -1.78
N LEU A 341 20.33 16.79 -2.53
CA LEU A 341 18.93 16.76 -2.11
C LEU A 341 18.42 15.33 -2.11
N GLU A 342 17.60 15.02 -1.10
CA GLU A 342 16.71 13.86 -1.15
C GLU A 342 15.26 14.31 -1.21
N GLY A 343 14.49 13.59 -2.00
CA GLY A 343 13.07 13.81 -2.18
C GLY A 343 12.32 12.50 -2.28
N ARG A 344 11.05 12.61 -2.65
CA ARG A 344 10.12 11.50 -2.74
C ARG A 344 9.16 11.68 -3.91
N LEU A 345 8.82 10.57 -4.56
CA LEU A 345 7.68 10.52 -5.47
C LEU A 345 6.40 10.53 -4.63
N MET A 346 5.51 11.46 -4.91
CA MET A 346 4.24 11.62 -4.20
C MET A 346 3.06 11.05 -4.99
N ARG A 347 3.23 10.86 -6.31
CA ARG A 347 2.27 10.21 -7.20
C ARG A 347 3.00 9.64 -8.41
N VAL A 348 2.65 8.42 -8.80
CA VAL A 348 3.04 7.80 -10.07
C VAL A 348 1.77 7.17 -10.63
N GLU A 349 1.15 7.84 -11.59
CA GLU A 349 -0.17 7.48 -12.11
C GLU A 349 -0.10 7.35 -13.63
N THR A 350 -0.69 6.28 -14.17
CA THR A 350 -0.91 6.09 -15.60
C THR A 350 -2.40 6.08 -15.87
N ARG A 351 -2.87 7.00 -16.70
CA ARG A 351 -4.23 7.02 -17.26
C ARG A 351 -4.19 6.38 -18.64
N TYR A 352 -4.97 5.33 -18.82
CA TYR A 352 -4.95 4.56 -20.07
C TYR A 352 -5.78 5.25 -21.15
N GLY A 353 -5.16 5.40 -22.31
CA GLY A 353 -5.69 6.12 -23.45
C GLY A 353 -4.91 5.77 -24.72
N HIS A 354 -5.02 6.60 -25.75
CA HIS A 354 -4.22 6.43 -26.97
C HIS A 354 -3.56 7.76 -27.34
N PRO A 355 -2.31 8.01 -26.92
CA PRO A 355 -1.47 7.15 -26.05
C PRO A 355 -1.85 7.29 -24.56
N ASN A 356 -1.23 6.49 -23.68
CA ASN A 356 -1.34 6.68 -22.24
C ASN A 356 -0.82 8.06 -21.80
N ASP A 357 -1.46 8.58 -20.75
CA ASP A 357 -1.09 9.79 -20.03
C ASP A 357 -0.45 9.37 -18.70
N VAL A 358 0.79 9.79 -18.48
CA VAL A 358 1.57 9.43 -17.28
C VAL A 358 1.88 10.70 -16.51
N SER A 359 1.52 10.69 -15.23
CA SER A 359 1.77 11.79 -14.30
C SER A 359 2.65 11.35 -13.13
N ILE A 360 3.71 12.11 -12.87
CA ILE A 360 4.64 11.89 -11.77
C ILE A 360 4.69 13.14 -10.90
N ALA A 361 4.20 13.09 -9.67
CA ALA A 361 4.37 14.18 -8.71
C ALA A 361 5.57 13.88 -7.80
N LEU A 362 6.40 14.88 -7.52
CA LEU A 362 7.57 14.74 -6.64
C LEU A 362 7.72 15.93 -5.69
N ARG A 363 8.34 15.66 -4.55
CA ARG A 363 8.67 16.64 -3.51
C ARG A 363 10.11 16.46 -3.06
N TRP A 364 10.82 17.55 -2.82
CA TRP A 364 12.12 17.53 -2.14
C TRP A 364 11.93 17.69 -0.64
N GLU A 365 12.64 16.91 0.17
CA GLU A 365 12.43 16.78 1.61
C GLU A 365 13.62 17.30 2.42
N THR A 366 14.85 17.05 1.96
CA THR A 366 16.06 17.43 2.69
C THR A 366 17.12 18.02 1.78
N LEU A 367 17.95 18.89 2.35
CA LEU A 367 19.14 19.45 1.72
C LEU A 367 20.34 19.17 2.62
N GLU A 368 21.46 18.78 2.02
CA GLU A 368 22.72 18.58 2.71
C GLU A 368 23.72 19.68 2.37
N VAL A 369 24.19 20.40 3.40
CA VAL A 369 25.21 21.45 3.29
C VAL A 369 26.26 21.19 4.36
N ASP A 370 27.54 21.21 3.98
CA ASP A 370 28.68 20.99 4.88
C ASP A 370 28.56 19.71 5.74
N GLY A 371 28.01 18.64 5.15
CA GLY A 371 27.80 17.34 5.81
C GLY A 371 26.59 17.28 6.75
N VAL A 372 25.84 18.37 6.89
CA VAL A 372 24.61 18.42 7.68
C VAL A 372 23.40 18.26 6.76
N LYS A 373 22.68 17.15 6.92
CA LYS A 373 21.42 16.89 6.23
C LYS A 373 20.25 17.30 7.12
N ALA A 374 19.46 18.26 6.65
CA ALA A 374 18.33 18.79 7.40
C ALA A 374 17.08 18.97 6.51
N PRO A 375 15.87 19.00 7.09
CA PRO A 375 14.65 19.27 6.35
C PRO A 375 14.72 20.60 5.60
N PHE A 376 14.21 20.61 4.38
CA PHE A 376 14.27 21.74 3.46
C PHE A 376 12.96 21.85 2.68
N THR A 377 12.34 23.03 2.69
CA THR A 377 11.04 23.25 2.04
C THR A 377 11.21 24.13 0.81
N ILE A 378 10.87 23.57 -0.35
CA ILE A 378 10.76 24.29 -1.63
C ILE A 378 9.42 24.02 -2.29
N VAL A 379 8.94 24.99 -3.05
CA VAL A 379 7.72 24.90 -3.86
C VAL A 379 8.09 25.08 -5.33
N PRO A 380 7.41 24.39 -6.26
CA PRO A 380 7.70 24.50 -7.68
C PRO A 380 7.48 25.94 -8.16
N ASP A 381 8.33 26.41 -9.07
CA ASP A 381 8.09 27.66 -9.78
C ASP A 381 7.03 27.45 -10.86
N TRP A 382 5.79 27.77 -10.51
CA TRP A 382 4.63 27.69 -11.40
C TRP A 382 4.49 28.91 -12.33
N GLN A 383 5.38 29.92 -12.26
CA GLN A 383 5.33 31.11 -13.11
C GLN A 383 6.25 31.01 -14.33
N THR A 384 7.39 30.33 -14.24
CA THR A 384 8.36 30.13 -15.34
C THR A 384 7.92 29.05 -16.36
N ARG A 385 6.60 28.97 -16.58
CA ARG A 385 5.79 27.91 -17.21
C ARG A 385 6.00 27.64 -18.71
N ALA A 386 7.02 28.19 -19.37
CA ALA A 386 7.08 28.17 -20.84
C ALA A 386 8.45 27.90 -21.48
N GLN A 387 9.53 27.69 -20.71
CA GLN A 387 10.86 27.54 -21.30
C GLN A 387 11.44 26.14 -21.03
N THR A 388 11.44 25.37 -22.11
CA THR A 388 11.91 24.00 -22.31
C THR A 388 13.14 23.62 -21.46
N ILE A 389 13.04 22.55 -20.69
CA ILE A 389 14.21 21.84 -20.13
C ILE A 389 14.97 21.24 -21.32
N ARG A 390 16.05 21.89 -21.75
CA ARG A 390 16.92 21.41 -22.84
C ARG A 390 18.26 20.97 -22.29
N ARG A 391 18.73 19.79 -22.72
CA ARG A 391 20.16 19.53 -22.87
C ARG A 391 20.61 20.06 -24.24
N PRO A 392 21.80 20.66 -24.36
CA PRO A 392 22.38 20.95 -25.67
C PRO A 392 22.59 19.64 -26.45
N GLY A 393 21.89 19.45 -27.57
CA GLY A 393 22.16 18.35 -28.54
C GLY A 393 21.18 17.17 -28.57
N GLU A 394 20.13 17.12 -27.74
CA GLU A 394 19.10 16.05 -27.81
C GLU A 394 17.96 16.41 -28.78
N LEU A 395 17.47 15.42 -29.54
CA LEU A 395 16.24 15.51 -30.36
C LEU A 395 15.04 15.91 -29.48
N PRO A 396 14.02 16.59 -30.04
CA PRO A 396 12.88 17.10 -29.27
C PRO A 396 12.10 15.96 -28.59
N GLN A 397 12.43 15.69 -27.33
CA GLN A 397 11.51 15.06 -26.38
C GLN A 397 10.31 16.02 -26.24
N ARG A 398 9.07 15.52 -26.29
CA ARG A 398 7.87 16.34 -26.03
C ARG A 398 8.09 17.12 -24.72
N PRO A 399 7.71 18.41 -24.66
CA PRO A 399 7.99 19.22 -23.47
C PRO A 399 7.36 18.55 -22.25
N MET A 400 8.17 18.36 -21.20
CA MET A 400 7.70 18.01 -19.87
C MET A 400 6.76 19.12 -19.40
N VAL A 401 5.46 18.86 -19.33
CA VAL A 401 4.45 19.84 -18.92
C VAL A 401 4.26 19.72 -17.42
N PHE A 402 4.41 20.84 -16.69
CA PHE A 402 4.04 20.94 -15.28
C PHE A 402 2.60 21.45 -15.17
N GLU A 403 1.66 20.56 -14.83
CA GLU A 403 0.24 20.87 -14.67
C GLU A 403 -0.03 21.65 -13.37
N LEU A 404 -1.20 22.30 -13.27
CA LEU A 404 -1.72 22.78 -11.99
C LEU A 404 -1.82 21.59 -11.01
N PRO A 405 -1.28 21.71 -9.79
CA PRO A 405 -1.34 20.63 -8.81
C PRO A 405 -2.79 20.30 -8.45
N ARG A 406 -3.08 19.01 -8.19
CA ARG A 406 -4.37 18.63 -7.60
C ARG A 406 -4.55 19.33 -6.24
N PRO A 407 -5.77 19.46 -5.72
CA PRO A 407 -5.98 19.93 -4.35
C PRO A 407 -5.10 19.14 -3.37
N GLY A 408 -4.30 19.84 -2.57
CA GLY A 408 -3.32 19.24 -1.64
C GLY A 408 -1.92 18.99 -2.22
N GLU A 409 -1.73 19.08 -3.54
CA GLU A 409 -0.42 18.86 -4.20
C GLU A 409 0.36 20.17 -4.44
N GLY A 410 -0.05 21.29 -3.82
CA GLY A 410 0.54 22.62 -4.08
C GLY A 410 2.05 22.73 -3.83
N ARG A 411 2.65 21.76 -3.12
CA ARG A 411 4.09 21.67 -2.85
C ARG A 411 4.82 20.69 -3.76
N TYR A 412 4.14 20.05 -4.71
CA TYR A 412 4.71 19.02 -5.57
C TYR A 412 4.95 19.56 -6.97
N ALA A 413 6.08 19.22 -7.57
CA ALA A 413 6.25 19.36 -9.01
C ALA A 413 5.66 18.15 -9.70
N THR A 414 4.78 18.37 -10.68
CA THR A 414 4.17 17.31 -11.48
C THR A 414 4.81 17.28 -12.86
N LEU A 415 5.34 16.14 -13.27
CA LEU A 415 5.82 15.87 -14.62
C LEU A 415 4.74 15.10 -15.37
N HIS A 416 4.44 15.52 -16.58
CA HIS A 416 3.45 14.87 -17.43
C HIS A 416 4.08 14.35 -18.73
N PHE A 417 3.71 13.14 -19.12
CA PHE A 417 4.19 12.46 -20.31
C PHE A 417 3.03 11.81 -21.06
N SER A 418 3.18 11.68 -22.37
CA SER A 418 2.21 11.05 -23.26
C SER A 418 2.93 9.98 -24.07
N SER A 419 3.00 8.76 -23.52
CA SER A 419 3.78 7.62 -24.02
C SER A 419 3.36 6.31 -23.33
N GLU A 420 3.53 5.17 -24.01
CA GLU A 420 3.31 3.83 -23.44
C GLU A 420 4.37 3.45 -22.40
N HIS A 421 5.61 3.92 -22.60
CA HIS A 421 6.73 3.69 -21.70
C HIS A 421 7.40 5.02 -21.39
N VAL A 422 7.62 5.29 -20.10
CA VAL A 422 8.20 6.54 -19.61
C VAL A 422 9.39 6.22 -18.71
N VAL A 423 10.52 6.85 -19.03
CA VAL A 423 11.73 6.84 -18.19
C VAL A 423 12.15 8.29 -17.99
N VAL A 424 12.24 8.72 -16.73
CA VAL A 424 12.81 10.04 -16.41
C VAL A 424 14.29 9.86 -16.12
N ASN A 425 15.12 10.24 -17.08
CA ASN A 425 16.57 10.14 -16.93
C ASN A 425 17.10 11.13 -15.89
N SER A 426 18.26 10.81 -15.31
CA SER A 426 19.03 11.79 -14.55
C SER A 426 19.42 13.00 -15.40
N GLY A 427 19.75 14.12 -14.76
CA GLY A 427 20.12 15.39 -15.38
C GLY A 427 18.94 16.29 -15.77
N VAL A 428 17.69 15.87 -15.54
CA VAL A 428 16.52 16.73 -15.68
C VAL A 428 16.59 17.86 -14.65
N ARG A 429 16.44 19.11 -15.08
CA ARG A 429 16.48 20.29 -14.22
C ARG A 429 15.08 20.86 -14.02
N SER A 430 14.77 21.28 -12.81
CA SER A 430 13.46 21.87 -12.45
C SER A 430 13.65 23.14 -11.61
N PRO A 431 12.88 24.21 -11.88
CA PRO A 431 12.91 25.45 -11.10
C PRO A 431 11.96 25.43 -9.89
N TRP A 432 12.40 26.02 -8.79
CA TRP A 432 11.70 26.07 -7.51
C TRP A 432 11.98 27.38 -6.77
N PHE A 433 11.21 27.62 -5.71
CA PHE A 433 11.48 28.66 -4.72
C PHE A 433 11.54 28.09 -3.32
N THR A 434 12.41 28.64 -2.48
CA THR A 434 12.37 28.38 -1.03
C THR A 434 11.03 28.81 -0.44
N SER A 435 10.51 28.03 0.50
CA SER A 435 9.31 28.36 1.26
C SER A 435 9.59 28.18 2.75
N LYS A 436 8.82 28.87 3.59
CA LYS A 436 8.78 28.53 5.02
C LYS A 436 8.14 27.14 5.21
N PRO A 437 8.55 26.40 6.27
CA PRO A 437 8.03 25.07 6.60
C PRO A 437 6.50 24.95 6.55
#